data_AF-A0A2X3ERC1-F1
#
_entry.id   AF-A0A2X3ERC1-F1
#
_cell.length_a   1.000
_cell.length_b   1.000
_cell.length_c   1.000
_cell.angle_alpha   90.00
_cell.angle_beta   90.00
_cell.angle_gamma   90.00
#
_symmetry.space_group_name_H-M   'P 1'
#
loop_
_entity.id
_entity.type
_entity.pdbx_description
1 polymer ?
#
loop_
_entity_poly.entity_id
_entity_poly.type
_entity_poly.pdbx_seq_one_letter_code
_entity_poly.pdbx_strand_id
1 'polypeptide(L)' 'MDCFRSQDKAHIIFFGINSAEDYRTAIELGADGVMVDSPAQAKSWQ' A
#
# COMPACT_ATOMS: atom_id res chain seq x y z
N MET A 1 -9.89 3.92 6.54
CA MET A 1 -9.56 4.78 5.38
C MET A 1 -10.51 5.93 5.19
N ASP A 2 -11.80 5.73 5.42
CA ASP A 2 -12.83 6.76 5.17
C ASP A 2 -12.58 8.07 5.92
N CYS A 3 -12.09 8.01 7.17
CA CYS A 3 -11.68 9.20 7.92
C CYS A 3 -10.56 9.98 7.21
N PHE A 4 -9.53 9.30 6.72
CA PHE A 4 -8.41 9.94 6.00
C PHE A 4 -8.85 10.54 4.65
N ARG A 5 -9.88 9.97 4.03
CA ARG A 5 -10.45 10.43 2.75
C ARG A 5 -11.68 11.33 2.94
N SER A 6 -12.00 11.73 4.17
CA SER A 6 -13.27 12.39 4.49
C SER A 6 -13.36 13.85 4.04
N GLN A 7 -12.22 14.54 3.94
CA GLN A 7 -12.19 15.98 3.64
C GLN A 7 -11.66 16.33 2.25
N ASP A 8 -10.99 15.39 1.56
CA ASP A 8 -10.46 15.57 0.20
C ASP A 8 -9.94 14.23 -0.38
N LYS A 9 -9.48 14.23 -1.64
CA LYS A 9 -8.75 13.08 -2.25
C LYS A 9 -7.34 12.93 -1.65
N ALA A 10 -7.28 12.52 -0.39
CA ALA A 10 -6.02 12.06 0.20
C ALA A 10 -5.56 10.77 -0.49
N HIS A 11 -4.29 10.74 -0.91
CA HIS A 11 -3.61 9.54 -1.34
C HIS A 11 -2.81 8.95 -0.18
N ILE A 12 -2.96 7.66 0.07
CA ILE A 12 -2.42 6.96 1.22
C ILE A 12 -1.31 6.02 0.74
N ILE A 13 -0.10 6.21 1.28
CA ILE A 13 1.06 5.36 0.98
C ILE A 13 1.47 4.65 2.26
N PHE A 14 1.65 3.33 2.18
CA PHE A 14 2.17 2.52 3.28
C PHE A 14 3.67 2.27 3.12
N PHE A 15 4.41 2.32 4.22
CA PHE A 15 5.86 2.13 4.23
C PHE A 15 6.25 0.81 4.90
N GLY A 16 7.38 0.25 4.45
CA GLY A 16 7.93 -0.98 5.02
C GLY A 16 7.21 -2.25 4.56
N ILE A 17 6.64 -2.25 3.35
CA ILE A 17 5.93 -3.41 2.80
C ILE A 17 6.93 -4.32 2.10
N ASN A 18 7.33 -5.41 2.76
CA ASN A 18 8.41 -6.28 2.28
C ASN A 18 8.02 -7.76 2.17
N SER A 19 6.72 -8.06 2.21
CA SER A 19 6.18 -9.40 1.98
C SER A 19 4.93 -9.37 1.10
N ALA A 20 4.63 -10.51 0.45
CA ALA A 20 3.42 -10.66 -0.36
C ALA A 20 2.12 -10.58 0.47
N GLU A 21 2.19 -10.90 1.77
CA GLU A 21 1.06 -10.83 2.69
C GLU A 21 0.77 -9.38 3.10
N ASP A 22 1.82 -8.62 3.45
CA ASP A 22 1.70 -7.20 3.75
C ASP A 22 1.22 -6.41 2.53
N TYR A 23 1.68 -6.77 1.33
CA TYR A 23 1.23 -6.15 0.08
C TYR A 23 -0.28 -6.38 -0.16
N ARG A 24 -0.76 -7.62 0.04
CA ARG A 24 -2.19 -7.94 -0.04
C ARG A 24 -3.01 -7.17 0.99
N THR A 25 -2.53 -7.14 2.24
CA THR A 25 -3.17 -6.37 3.31
C THR A 25 -3.22 -4.87 2.99
N ALA A 26 -2.17 -4.30 2.40
CA ALA A 26 -2.13 -2.90 1.97
C ALA A 26 -3.18 -2.60 0.88
N ILE A 27 -3.39 -3.53 -0.06
CA ILE A 27 -4.43 -3.42 -1.09
C ILE A 27 -5.83 -3.49 -0.45
N GLU A 28 -6.07 -4.47 0.43
CA GLU A 28 -7.36 -4.64 1.11
C GLU A 28 -7.72 -3.42 1.96
N LEU A 29 -6.72 -2.83 2.62
CA LEU A 29 -6.87 -1.58 3.34
C LEU A 29 -7.04 -0.36 2.43
N GLY A 30 -6.84 -0.48 1.12
CA GLY A 30 -7.08 0.60 0.16
C GLY A 30 -5.97 1.64 0.09
N ALA A 31 -4.70 1.22 0.19
CA ALA A 31 -3.56 2.08 -0.08
C ALA A 31 -3.49 2.45 -1.58
N ASP A 32 -3.08 3.69 -1.88
CA ASP A 32 -2.82 4.17 -3.25
C ASP A 32 -1.41 3.76 -3.72
N GLY A 33 -0.52 3.43 -2.79
CA GLY A 33 0.83 2.98 -3.08
C GLY A 33 1.53 2.36 -1.87
N VAL A 34 2.66 1.70 -2.13
CA VAL A 34 3.50 1.10 -1.09
C VAL A 34 4.97 1.47 -1.33
N MET A 35 5.72 1.67 -0.26
CA MET A 35 7.17 1.75 -0.28
C MET A 35 7.73 0.41 0.15
N VAL A 36 8.54 -0.16 -0.74
CA VAL A 36 9.13 -1.49 -0.63
C VAL A 36 10.66 -1.35 -0.72
N ASP A 37 11.40 -2.26 -0.13
CA ASP A 37 12.86 -2.25 -0.18
C ASP A 37 13.37 -2.63 -1.58
N SER A 38 12.64 -3.51 -2.29
CA SER A 38 12.99 -3.98 -3.63
C SER A 38 11.78 -3.94 -4.57
N PRO A 39 11.69 -2.94 -5.46
CA PRO A 39 10.67 -2.91 -6.50
C PRO A 39 10.72 -4.14 -7.42
N ALA A 40 11.90 -4.73 -7.63
CA ALA A 40 12.05 -5.94 -8.43
C ALA A 40 11.36 -7.14 -7.78
N GLN A 41 11.47 -7.27 -6.46
CA GLN A 41 10.79 -8.33 -5.71
C GLN A 41 9.28 -8.09 -5.66
N ALA A 42 8.86 -6.85 -5.39
CA ALA A 42 7.44 -6.50 -5.26
C ALA A 42 6.61 -6.76 -6.53
N LYS A 43 7.24 -6.70 -7.71
CA LYS A 43 6.60 -7.07 -8.98
C LYS A 43 6.07 -8.51 -9.02
N SER A 44 6.58 -9.41 -8.16
CA SER A 44 6.10 -10.80 -8.07
C SER A 44 4.88 -10.99 -7.16
N TRP A 45 4.40 -9.92 -6.49
CA TRP A 45 3.25 -9.98 -5.57
C TRP A 45 1.96 -9.40 -6.17
N GLN A 46 2.04 -8.83 -7.38
CA GLN A 46 0.90 -8.36 -8.17
C GLN A 46 0.20 -9.52 -8.87
#